data_AF-A0A383AU50-F1
#
_entry.id   AF-A0A383AU50-F1
#
_cell.length_a   1.000
_cell.length_b   1.000
_cell.length_c   1.000
_cell.angle_alpha   90.00
_cell.angle_beta   90.00
_cell.angle_gamma   90.00
#
_symmetry.space_group_name_H-M   'P 1'
#
loop_
_entity.id
_entity.type
_entity.pdbx_description
1 polymer ?
#
loop_
_entity_poly.entity_id
_entity_poly.type
_entity_poly.pdbx_seq_one_letter_code
_entity_poly.pdbx_strand_id
1 'polypeptide(L)'
;MKVLQFICSTGFYGAERWVLALSKHLPDSVSSELVVTLEPGTEELELVKQFKAIGKTHHIPMQGRFDLRAVSKLADLIQEQDIDII
;
A
#
# COMPACT_ATOMS: atom_id res chain seq x y z
N MET A 1 -14.31 -9.33 -1.89
CA MET A 1 -12.88 -9.70 -1.97
C MET A 1 -12.06 -8.44 -1.75
N LYS A 2 -11.04 -8.51 -0.91
CA LYS A 2 -10.21 -7.38 -0.51
C LYS A 2 -8.77 -7.57 -0.97
N VAL A 3 -8.30 -6.64 -1.81
CA VAL A 3 -6.96 -6.65 -2.39
C VAL A 3 -6.12 -5.58 -1.69
N LEU A 4 -4.92 -5.95 -1.26
CA LEU A 4 -3.94 -5.05 -0.67
C LEU A 4 -2.83 -4.77 -1.67
N GLN A 5 -2.83 -3.58 -2.26
CA GLN A 5 -1.74 -3.12 -3.12
C GLN A 5 -0.52 -2.81 -2.25
N PHE A 6 0.51 -3.64 -2.32
CA PHE A 6 1.76 -3.41 -1.59
C PHE A 6 2.84 -2.86 -2.52
N ILE A 7 3.40 -1.69 -2.18
CA ILE A 7 4.48 -1.07 -2.95
C ILE A 7 5.51 -0.37 -2.05
N CYS A 8 6.79 -0.54 -2.37
CA CYS A 8 7.86 0.31 -1.87
C CYS A 8 8.12 1.43 -2.89
N SER A 9 7.49 2.58 -2.68
CA SER A 9 7.55 3.68 -3.64
C SER A 9 8.77 4.57 -3.38
N THR A 10 9.42 4.97 -4.47
CA THR A 10 10.52 5.96 -4.46
C THR A 10 10.20 7.18 -5.33
N GLY A 11 8.98 7.26 -5.88
CA GLY A 11 8.54 8.33 -6.77
C GLY A 11 7.10 8.15 -7.25
N PHE A 12 6.70 8.86 -8.30
CA PHE A 12 5.33 8.79 -8.81
C PHE A 12 5.26 8.80 -10.34
N TYR A 13 5.94 7.84 -10.97
CA TYR A 13 6.16 7.84 -12.42
C TYR A 13 5.86 6.51 -13.13
N GLY A 14 5.76 5.38 -12.41
CA GLY A 14 5.61 4.06 -13.04
C GLY A 14 4.65 3.15 -12.31
N ALA A 15 5.19 2.32 -11.40
CA ALA A 15 4.42 1.32 -10.66
C ALA A 15 3.27 1.96 -9.86
N GLU A 16 3.48 3.15 -9.30
CA GLU A 16 2.45 3.91 -8.57
C GLU A 16 1.25 4.29 -9.45
N ARG A 17 1.50 4.62 -10.72
CA ARG A 17 0.43 4.94 -11.68
C ARG A 17 -0.39 3.69 -12.00
N TRP A 18 0.25 2.54 -12.10
CA TRP A 18 -0.44 1.26 -12.31
C TRP A 18 -1.27 0.85 -11.10
N VAL A 19 -0.77 1.02 -9.88
CA VAL A 19 -1.53 0.77 -8.64
C VAL A 19 -2.81 1.61 -8.61
N LEU A 20 -2.74 2.89 -8.95
CA LEU A 20 -3.91 3.76 -9.03
C LEU A 20 -4.86 3.36 -10.15
N ALA A 21 -4.34 3.11 -11.34
CA ALA A 21 -5.15 2.74 -12.49
C ALA A 21 -5.90 1.44 -12.24
N LEU A 22 -5.21 0.41 -11.73
CA LEU A 22 -5.81 -0.87 -11.38
C LEU A 22 -6.90 -0.67 -10.33
N SER A 23 -6.59 0.00 -9.22
CA SER A 23 -7.53 0.18 -8.11
C SER A 23 -8.78 0.99 -8.49
N LYS A 24 -8.68 1.92 -9.45
CA LYS A 24 -9.83 2.69 -9.97
C LYS A 24 -10.76 1.88 -10.87
N HIS A 25 -10.28 0.79 -11.46
CA HIS A 25 -11.03 0.02 -12.47
C HIS A 25 -11.33 -1.41 -12.01
N LEU A 26 -11.13 -1.71 -10.72
CA LEU A 26 -11.62 -2.96 -10.15
C LEU A 26 -13.15 -2.97 -10.16
N PRO A 27 -13.77 -4.15 -10.34
CA PRO A 27 -15.22 -4.28 -10.26
C PRO A 27 -15.71 -3.99 -8.84
N ASP A 28 -16.95 -3.49 -8.71
CA ASP A 28 -17.54 -3.03 -7.44
C ASP A 28 -17.56 -4.10 -6.32
N SER A 29 -17.48 -5.39 -6.68
CA SER A 29 -17.38 -6.50 -5.72
C SER A 29 -16.00 -6.64 -5.06
N VAL A 30 -15.03 -5.82 -5.47
CA VAL A 30 -13.63 -5.87 -5.02
C VAL A 30 -13.24 -4.52 -4.40
N SER A 31 -12.77 -4.55 -3.15
CA SER A 31 -12.22 -3.38 -2.48
C SER A 31 -10.69 -3.38 -2.59
N SER A 32 -10.10 -2.20 -2.83
CA SER A 32 -8.65 -2.02 -2.88
C SER A 32 -8.17 -1.19 -1.69
N GLU A 33 -7.16 -1.69 -0.99
CA GLU A 33 -6.42 -0.96 0.03
C GLU A 33 -4.97 -0.83 -0.41
N LEU A 34 -4.27 0.22 0.04
CA LEU A 34 -2.86 0.46 -0.28
C LEU A 34 -2.03 0.31 0.98
N VAL A 35 -0.90 -0.37 0.90
CA VAL A 35 0.15 -0.33 1.92
C VAL A 35 1.48 0.09 1.29
N VAL A 36 2.14 1.04 1.94
CA VAL A 36 3.49 1.48 1.56
C VAL A 36 4.44 1.33 2.74
N THR A 37 5.67 0.95 2.43
CA THR A 37 6.79 0.99 3.38
C THR A 37 7.43 2.37 3.37
N LEU A 38 7.73 2.90 4.56
CA LEU A 38 8.35 4.22 4.72
C LEU A 38 9.66 4.08 5.49
N GLU A 39 10.78 4.44 4.85
CA GLU A 39 12.07 4.60 5.52
C GLU A 39 12.13 5.95 6.28
N PRO A 40 13.00 6.09 7.30
CA PRO A 40 13.14 7.35 8.01
C PRO A 40 13.51 8.50 7.07
N GLY A 41 12.80 9.63 7.17
CA GLY A 41 13.01 10.79 6.29
C GLY A 41 12.26 10.73 4.96
N THR A 42 11.43 9.70 4.72
CA THR A 42 10.54 9.67 3.55
C THR A 42 9.43 10.71 3.71
N GLU A 43 9.27 11.60 2.74
CA GLU A 43 8.17 12.55 2.68
C GLU A 43 6.83 11.86 2.36
N GLU A 44 5.71 12.56 2.53
CA GLU A 44 4.40 12.01 2.16
C GLU A 44 4.33 11.74 0.65
N LEU A 45 4.16 10.46 0.30
CA LEU A 45 4.13 9.99 -1.08
C LEU A 45 2.88 10.51 -1.83
N GLU A 46 3.07 11.02 -3.04
CA GLU A 46 1.96 11.48 -3.91
C GLU A 46 0.96 10.35 -4.19
N LEU A 47 1.45 9.09 -4.31
CA LEU A 47 0.59 7.92 -4.44
C LEU A 47 -0.43 7.83 -3.29
N VAL A 48 0.01 8.00 -2.05
CA VAL A 48 -0.87 7.91 -0.87
C VAL A 48 -1.93 9.00 -0.92
N LYS A 49 -1.54 10.23 -1.29
CA LYS A 49 -2.48 11.36 -1.44
C LYS A 49 -3.57 11.05 -2.46
N GLN A 50 -3.20 10.54 -3.63
CA GLN A 50 -4.18 10.20 -4.69
C GLN A 50 -5.01 8.96 -4.36
N PHE A 51 -4.44 7.99 -3.64
CA PHE A 51 -5.14 6.75 -3.29
C PHE A 51 -6.21 6.95 -2.22
N LYS A 52 -6.07 7.94 -1.34
CA LYS A 52 -7.07 8.26 -0.28
C LYS A 52 -8.50 8.45 -0.82
N ALA A 53 -8.65 8.86 -2.08
CA ALA A 53 -9.97 9.00 -2.73
C ALA A 53 -10.56 7.68 -3.24
N ILE A 54 -9.76 6.62 -3.32
CA ILE A 54 -10.13 5.30 -3.84
C ILE A 54 -10.40 4.33 -2.69
N GLY A 55 -9.51 4.31 -1.69
CA GLY A 55 -9.58 3.34 -0.60
C GLY A 55 -8.65 3.65 0.57
N LYS A 56 -8.61 2.74 1.52
CA LYS A 56 -7.81 2.88 2.75
C LYS A 56 -6.32 2.77 2.44
N THR A 57 -5.52 3.59 3.11
CA THR A 57 -4.06 3.61 2.98
C THR A 57 -3.39 3.28 4.31
N HIS A 58 -2.36 2.45 4.28
CA HIS A 58 -1.60 2.00 5.44
C HIS A 58 -0.12 2.29 5.26
N HIS A 59 0.57 2.53 6.37
CA HIS A 59 1.99 2.81 6.39
C HIS A 59 2.71 1.79 7.26
N ILE A 60 3.73 1.15 6.71
CA ILE A 60 4.64 0.29 7.47
C ILE A 60 5.95 1.05 7.67
N PRO A 61 6.17 1.66 8.84
CA PRO A 61 7.42 2.34 9.12
C PRO A 61 8.55 1.31 9.28
N MET A 62 9.64 1.56 8.55
CA MET A 62 10.88 0.78 8.56
C MET A 62 12.00 1.59 9.25
N GLN A 63 12.96 0.90 9.85
CA GLN A 63 14.18 1.55 10.39
C GLN A 63 15.33 1.62 9.37
N GLY A 64 15.15 1.04 8.19
CA GLY A 64 16.09 1.07 7.06
C GLY A 64 15.74 -0.01 6.04
N ARG A 65 16.46 -0.06 4.93
CA ARG A 65 16.21 -0.99 3.80
C ARG A 65 16.02 -2.46 4.18
N PHE A 66 16.70 -2.93 5.23
CA PHE A 66 16.62 -4.30 5.72
C PHE A 66 15.99 -4.34 7.12
N ASP A 67 14.66 -4.19 7.18
CA ASP A 67 13.89 -4.28 8.42
C ASP A 67 12.94 -5.49 8.38
N LEU A 68 13.36 -6.62 8.96
CA LEU A 68 12.54 -7.84 9.00
C LEU A 68 11.21 -7.65 9.76
N ARG A 69 11.10 -6.65 10.64
CA ARG A 69 9.83 -6.36 11.33
C ARG A 69 8.76 -5.86 10.38
N ALA A 70 9.14 -5.31 9.22
CA ALA A 70 8.18 -4.91 8.20
C ALA A 70 7.34 -6.11 7.72
N VAL A 71 7.94 -7.30 7.65
CA VAL A 71 7.24 -8.53 7.28
C VAL A 71 6.20 -8.92 8.33
N SER A 72 6.58 -8.89 9.62
CA SER A 72 5.64 -9.16 10.72
C SER A 72 4.48 -8.17 10.71
N LYS A 73 4.78 -6.86 10.61
CA LYS A 73 3.75 -5.81 10.55
C LYS A 73 2.82 -5.95 9.35
N LEU A 74 3.35 -6.37 8.20
CA LEU A 74 2.55 -6.63 7.01
C LEU A 74 1.64 -7.84 7.22
N ALA A 75 2.15 -8.91 7.83
CA ALA A 75 1.36 -10.09 8.17
C ALA A 75 0.24 -9.76 9.17
N ASP A 76 0.55 -8.98 10.21
CA ASP A 76 -0.43 -8.52 11.19
C ASP A 76 -1.52 -7.67 10.50
N LEU A 77 -1.11 -6.73 9.63
CA LEU A 77 -2.04 -5.91 8.85
C LEU A 77 -2.96 -6.75 7.94
N ILE A 78 -2.41 -7.75 7.26
CA ILE A 78 -3.16 -8.66 6.38
C ILE A 78 -4.26 -9.38 7.18
N GLN A 79 -3.92 -9.86 8.38
CA GLN A 79 -4.86 -10.55 9.27
C GLN A 79 -5.91 -9.59 9.85
N GLU A 80 -5.48 -8.44 10.37
CA GLU A 80 -6.37 -7.46 11.00
C GLU A 80 -7.39 -6.84 10.03
N GLN A 81 -7.05 -6.75 8.75
CA GLN A 81 -7.93 -6.16 7.73
C GLN A 81 -8.70 -7.21 6.92
N ASP A 82 -8.55 -8.50 7.21
CA ASP A 82 -9.15 -9.60 6.44
C ASP A 82 -8.82 -9.48 4.93
N ILE A 83 -7.53 -9.32 4.61
CA ILE A 83 -7.07 -9.22 3.22
C ILE A 83 -7.10 -10.59 2.55
N ASP A 84 -7.70 -10.68 1.36
CA ASP A 84 -7.78 -11.92 0.57
C ASP A 84 -6.58 -12.10 -0.37
N ILE A 85 -6.08 -11.00 -0.95
CA ILE A 85 -5.02 -10.99 -1.97
C ILE A 85 -4.06 -9.83 -1.72
N ILE A 86 -2.76 -10.07 -1.91
CA ILE A 86 -1.70 -9.06 -1.97
C ILE A 86 -1.11 -8.98 -3.39
#